data_AF-A0A2W7RDR4-F1
#
_entry.id   AF-A0A2W7RDR4-F1
#
_cell.length_a   1.000
_cell.length_b   1.000
_cell.length_c   1.000
_cell.angle_alpha   90.00
_cell.angle_beta   90.00
_cell.angle_gamma   90.00
#
_symmetry.space_group_name_H-M   'P 1'
#
loop_
_entity.id
_entity.type
_entity.pdbx_description
1 polymer ?
#
loop_
_entity_poly.entity_id
_entity_poly.type
_entity_poly.pdbx_seq_one_letter_code
_entity_poly.pdbx_strand_id
1 'polypeptide(L)'
;MRGACLCGAVAFEVEGPLRPVIACHCTQCRKMSGHFWAATSVPHDRFRLVRDEGLAWFRSSAEARRGFCRRCGASLFWQPEGEDRISVAPAALDSDAGLETAEHIFTEAAGDYYRPEGQPPPPGAGPERLRASCLCGALRFTLPGPAGEITACHCRQCRTLSGHSAASFDAEEASLQWEDRQGLAEYRTAGGGVRGFCAGCGSSLWFRAADGAFSVEAGCIDGPTDGRLARHIHVADKGGYHALDDGLPQVAED
;
A
#
# COMPACT_ATOMS: atom_id res chain seq x y z
N MET A 1 2.38 -0.57 -22.71
CA MET A 1 2.00 -1.50 -21.62
C MET A 1 0.66 -1.08 -21.05
N ARG A 2 -0.14 -2.03 -20.54
CA ARG A 2 -1.44 -1.76 -19.93
C ARG A 2 -1.35 -1.90 -18.42
N GLY A 3 -2.18 -1.15 -17.71
CA GLY A 3 -2.38 -1.31 -16.28
C GLY A 3 -3.81 -1.02 -15.86
N ALA A 4 -4.20 -1.53 -14.71
CA ALA A 4 -5.54 -1.36 -14.16
C ALA A 4 -5.56 -1.45 -12.64
N CYS A 5 -6.62 -0.90 -12.04
CA CYS A 5 -6.93 -1.21 -10.65
C CYS A 5 -7.53 -2.63 -10.53
N LEU A 6 -7.59 -3.15 -9.31
CA LEU A 6 -8.09 -4.50 -9.04
C LEU A 6 -9.50 -4.78 -9.60
N CYS A 7 -10.41 -3.80 -9.58
CA CYS A 7 -11.77 -3.96 -10.09
C CYS A 7 -11.94 -3.58 -11.58
N GLY A 8 -10.87 -3.13 -12.24
CA GLY A 8 -10.90 -2.71 -13.65
C GLY A 8 -11.58 -1.37 -13.96
N ALA A 9 -12.20 -0.71 -12.96
CA ALA A 9 -12.87 0.58 -13.11
C ALA A 9 -11.91 1.75 -13.38
N VAL A 10 -10.62 1.55 -13.15
CA VAL A 10 -9.55 2.40 -13.64
C VAL A 10 -8.64 1.54 -14.51
N ALA A 11 -8.37 1.98 -15.73
CA ALA A 11 -7.46 1.33 -16.66
C ALA A 11 -6.66 2.38 -17.42
N PHE A 12 -5.41 2.10 -17.71
CA PHE A 12 -4.49 3.04 -18.35
C PHE A 12 -3.45 2.31 -19.22
N GLU A 13 -2.80 3.07 -20.08
CA GLU A 13 -1.69 2.64 -20.90
C GLU A 13 -0.49 3.56 -20.68
N VAL A 14 0.70 2.97 -20.72
CA VAL A 14 1.98 3.69 -20.64
C VAL A 14 2.91 3.24 -21.75
N GLU A 15 3.66 4.17 -22.32
CA GLU A 15 4.66 3.90 -23.34
C GLU A 15 6.08 4.05 -22.79
N GLY A 16 6.93 3.04 -22.99
CA GLY A 16 8.27 2.98 -22.41
C GLY A 16 9.37 3.66 -23.27
N PRO A 17 10.51 4.07 -22.69
CA PRO A 17 10.99 3.59 -21.40
C PRO A 17 10.28 4.24 -20.21
N LEU A 18 10.08 3.43 -19.19
CA LEU A 18 9.65 3.88 -17.87
C LEU A 18 10.89 4.12 -17.01
N ARG A 19 10.84 5.11 -16.11
CA ARG A 19 11.89 5.31 -15.10
C ARG A 19 12.00 4.07 -14.19
N PRO A 20 13.19 3.65 -13.74
CA PRO A 20 13.34 2.61 -12.71
C PRO A 20 12.43 2.84 -11.49
N VAL A 21 12.13 1.81 -10.71
CA VAL A 21 11.24 1.92 -9.55
C VAL A 21 11.93 2.71 -8.43
N ILE A 22 11.19 3.62 -7.81
CA ILE A 22 11.56 4.27 -6.54
C ILE A 22 10.63 3.74 -5.46
N ALA A 23 11.18 3.24 -4.36
CA ALA A 23 10.45 2.89 -3.16
C ALA A 23 10.43 4.08 -2.18
N CYS A 24 9.24 4.67 -1.95
CA CYS A 24 9.11 5.84 -1.08
C CYS A 24 8.52 5.45 0.27
N HIS A 25 9.28 5.71 1.33
CA HIS A 25 8.96 5.29 2.69
C HIS A 25 8.27 6.37 3.54
N CYS A 26 8.09 7.59 3.02
CA CYS A 26 7.48 8.68 3.79
C CYS A 26 6.09 8.32 4.34
N THR A 27 5.68 8.98 5.43
CA THR A 27 4.38 8.73 6.10
C THR A 27 3.18 8.82 5.15
N GLN A 28 3.21 9.70 4.14
CA GLN A 28 2.12 9.78 3.17
C GLN A 28 2.00 8.53 2.31
N CYS A 29 3.13 7.98 1.86
CA CYS A 29 3.16 6.73 1.11
C CYS A 29 2.73 5.57 2.01
N ARG A 30 3.23 5.51 3.26
CA ARG A 30 2.80 4.53 4.26
C ARG A 30 1.30 4.48 4.47
N LYS A 31 0.69 5.63 4.77
CA LYS A 31 -0.74 5.74 5.01
C LYS A 31 -1.57 5.47 3.78
N MET A 32 -1.07 5.77 2.59
CA MET A 32 -1.80 5.56 1.35
C MET A 32 -1.91 4.06 1.03
N SER A 33 -0.78 3.37 0.98
CA SER A 33 -0.73 1.98 0.52
C SER A 33 -0.90 0.95 1.62
N GLY A 34 -0.67 1.29 2.89
CA GLY A 34 -0.62 0.34 4.01
C GLY A 34 0.80 -0.18 4.31
N HIS A 35 1.77 0.15 3.47
CA HIS A 35 3.21 -0.10 3.64
C HIS A 35 3.98 0.98 2.86
N PHE A 36 5.24 0.86 2.47
CA PHE A 36 5.79 1.84 1.52
C PHE A 36 5.06 1.79 0.16
N TRP A 37 5.24 2.82 -0.68
CA TRP A 37 4.67 2.84 -2.03
C TRP A 37 5.80 2.82 -3.07
N ALA A 38 5.71 1.89 -4.02
CA ALA A 38 6.64 1.78 -5.13
C ALA A 38 6.10 2.49 -6.36
N ALA A 39 6.98 3.19 -7.08
CA ALA A 39 6.59 4.03 -8.20
C ALA A 39 7.60 3.95 -9.35
N THR A 40 7.10 3.61 -10.54
CA THR A 40 7.77 3.97 -11.80
C THR A 40 7.15 5.26 -12.35
N SER A 41 7.76 5.88 -13.36
CA SER A 41 7.27 7.15 -13.92
C SER A 41 7.47 7.23 -15.42
N VAL A 42 6.58 8.00 -16.05
CA VAL A 42 6.56 8.25 -17.49
C VAL A 42 6.16 9.72 -17.74
N PRO A 43 6.68 10.37 -18.81
CA PRO A 43 6.14 11.63 -19.30
C PRO A 43 4.62 11.56 -19.55
N HIS A 44 3.91 12.66 -19.35
CA HIS A 44 2.45 12.66 -19.42
C HIS A 44 1.92 12.39 -20.84
N ASP A 45 2.62 12.85 -21.87
CA ASP A 45 2.31 12.58 -23.29
C ASP A 45 2.43 11.10 -23.68
N ARG A 46 3.04 10.28 -22.81
CA ARG A 46 3.20 8.83 -22.95
C ARG A 46 2.35 8.04 -21.96
N PHE A 47 1.43 8.71 -21.28
CA PHE A 47 0.41 8.12 -20.44
C PHE A 47 -0.97 8.35 -21.06
N ARG A 48 -1.79 7.31 -21.10
CA ARG A 48 -3.17 7.39 -21.59
C ARG A 48 -4.12 6.73 -20.61
N LEU A 49 -5.05 7.51 -20.07
CA LEU A 49 -6.14 6.96 -19.26
C LEU A 49 -7.19 6.35 -20.20
N VAL A 50 -7.49 5.06 -19.98
CA VAL A 50 -8.42 4.27 -20.81
C VAL A 50 -9.79 4.15 -20.16
N ARG A 51 -9.83 4.04 -18.82
CA ARG A 51 -11.06 4.09 -18.00
C ARG A 51 -10.78 4.84 -16.71
N ASP A 52 -11.73 5.66 -16.29
CA ASP A 52 -11.60 6.55 -15.15
C ASP A 52 -12.84 6.58 -14.22
N GLU A 53 -13.83 5.71 -14.44
CA GLU A 53 -15.06 5.65 -13.65
C GLU A 53 -14.79 5.53 -12.14
N GLY A 54 -13.75 4.78 -11.80
CA GLY A 54 -13.29 4.60 -10.44
C GLY A 54 -12.25 5.63 -9.99
N LEU A 55 -11.71 6.49 -10.85
CA LEU A 55 -10.55 7.32 -10.52
C LEU A 55 -10.94 8.51 -9.66
N ALA A 56 -10.34 8.60 -8.48
CA ALA A 56 -10.37 9.75 -7.60
C ALA A 56 -8.95 10.29 -7.39
N TRP A 57 -8.85 11.61 -7.20
CA TRP A 57 -7.61 12.30 -6.90
C TRP A 57 -7.70 12.92 -5.50
N PHE A 58 -6.68 12.69 -4.70
CA PHE A 58 -6.49 13.33 -3.40
C PHE A 58 -5.26 14.24 -3.47
N ARG A 59 -5.45 15.54 -3.21
CA ARG A 59 -4.34 16.50 -3.12
C ARG A 59 -3.61 16.26 -1.80
N SER A 60 -2.53 15.48 -1.85
CA SER A 60 -1.82 15.01 -0.65
C SER A 60 -0.87 16.05 -0.06
N SER A 61 -0.47 17.04 -0.84
CA SER A 61 0.28 18.21 -0.39
C SER A 61 0.07 19.39 -1.35
N ALA A 62 0.74 20.51 -1.13
CA ALA A 62 0.68 21.63 -2.07
C ALA A 62 1.39 21.32 -3.41
N GLU A 63 2.28 20.31 -3.39
CA GLU A 63 3.19 19.94 -4.47
C GLU A 63 2.78 18.66 -5.20
N ALA A 64 1.79 17.90 -4.71
CA ALA A 64 1.40 16.66 -5.36
C ALA A 64 -0.02 16.18 -5.05
N ARG A 65 -0.55 15.38 -5.99
CA ARG A 65 -1.79 14.63 -5.85
C ARG A 65 -1.57 13.13 -6.06
N ARG A 66 -2.42 12.33 -5.43
CA ARG A 66 -2.42 10.86 -5.49
C ARG A 66 -3.70 10.36 -6.13
N GLY A 67 -3.58 9.46 -7.08
CA GLY A 67 -4.70 8.86 -7.80
C GLY A 67 -5.00 7.46 -7.29
N PHE A 68 -6.26 7.20 -6.98
CA PHE A 68 -6.71 5.91 -6.46
C PHE A 68 -8.07 5.53 -7.02
N CYS A 69 -8.41 4.24 -6.93
CA CYS A 69 -9.74 3.79 -7.32
C CYS A 69 -10.74 3.94 -6.17
N ARG A 70 -11.76 4.80 -6.25
CA ARG A 70 -12.81 4.92 -5.22
C ARG A 70 -13.68 3.66 -5.03
N ARG A 71 -13.61 2.68 -5.95
CA ARG A 71 -14.37 1.43 -5.86
C ARG A 71 -13.63 0.33 -5.10
N CYS A 72 -12.37 0.05 -5.46
CA CYS A 72 -11.55 -0.96 -4.79
C CYS A 72 -10.46 -0.40 -3.88
N GLY A 73 -10.24 0.92 -3.90
CA GLY A 73 -9.21 1.65 -3.15
C GLY A 73 -7.78 1.31 -3.50
N ALA A 74 -7.53 0.80 -4.72
CA ALA A 74 -6.18 0.60 -5.22
C ALA A 74 -5.43 1.94 -5.35
N SER A 75 -4.19 1.99 -4.87
CA SER A 75 -3.28 3.14 -4.98
C SER A 75 -2.52 3.08 -6.30
N LEU A 76 -2.86 3.96 -7.25
CA LEU A 76 -2.43 3.81 -8.64
C LEU A 76 -1.39 4.83 -9.07
N PHE A 77 -1.57 6.09 -8.66
CA PHE A 77 -0.84 7.21 -9.24
C PHE A 77 -0.30 8.17 -8.19
N TRP A 78 0.79 8.82 -8.55
CA TRP A 78 1.28 10.03 -7.91
C TRP A 78 1.66 11.02 -9.00
N GLN A 79 1.24 12.27 -8.86
CA GLN A 79 1.51 13.31 -9.84
C GLN A 79 2.01 14.56 -9.11
N PRO A 80 3.23 15.04 -9.43
CA PRO A 80 3.71 16.34 -8.97
C PRO A 80 2.91 17.47 -9.61
N GLU A 81 2.72 18.55 -8.87
CA GLU A 81 2.15 19.80 -9.35
C GLU A 81 3.19 20.53 -10.21
N GLY A 82 2.79 21.01 -11.39
CA GLY A 82 3.65 21.80 -12.28
C GLY A 82 4.68 21.03 -13.09
N GLU A 83 4.68 19.68 -13.03
CA GLU A 83 5.58 18.83 -13.81
C GLU A 83 4.80 17.97 -14.82
N ASP A 84 5.37 17.74 -16.00
CA ASP A 84 4.74 16.99 -17.10
C ASP A 84 5.04 15.48 -17.04
N ARG A 85 4.81 14.88 -15.88
CA ARG A 85 5.00 13.45 -15.65
C ARG A 85 3.95 12.88 -14.72
N ILE A 86 3.76 11.58 -14.80
CA ILE A 86 2.95 10.81 -13.88
C ILE A 86 3.73 9.61 -13.39
N SER A 87 3.62 9.31 -12.10
CA SER A 87 4.11 8.08 -11.52
C SER A 87 2.97 7.08 -11.44
N VAL A 88 3.25 5.83 -11.79
CA VAL A 88 2.29 4.72 -11.72
C VAL A 88 2.82 3.63 -10.78
N ALA A 89 1.93 2.97 -10.06
CA ALA A 89 2.27 1.80 -9.28
C ALA A 89 2.67 0.66 -10.23
N PRO A 90 3.90 0.11 -10.14
CA PRO A 90 4.36 -0.94 -11.06
C PRO A 90 3.52 -2.22 -10.92
N ALA A 91 2.99 -2.50 -9.73
CA ALA A 91 2.11 -3.64 -9.47
C ALA A 91 0.72 -3.56 -10.14
N ALA A 92 0.35 -2.40 -10.68
CA ALA A 92 -0.87 -2.22 -11.45
C ALA A 92 -0.68 -2.51 -12.95
N LEU A 93 0.56 -2.74 -13.42
CA LEU A 93 0.86 -3.11 -14.80
C LEU A 93 0.64 -4.61 -15.04
N ASP A 94 0.18 -4.95 -16.24
CA ASP A 94 -0.17 -6.33 -16.62
C ASP A 94 1.02 -7.12 -17.21
N SER A 95 2.10 -6.45 -17.56
CA SER A 95 3.29 -7.05 -18.15
C SER A 95 4.51 -6.70 -17.33
N ASP A 96 5.46 -7.63 -17.25
CA ASP A 96 6.80 -7.32 -16.76
C ASP A 96 7.43 -6.28 -17.69
N ALA A 97 7.78 -5.14 -17.10
CA ALA A 97 8.40 -4.02 -17.79
C ALA A 97 9.93 -4.09 -17.73
N GLY A 98 10.51 -5.16 -17.16
CA GLY A 98 11.94 -5.27 -16.90
C GLY A 98 12.43 -4.17 -15.95
N LEU A 99 11.56 -3.73 -15.04
CA LEU A 99 11.85 -2.68 -14.09
C LEU A 99 12.70 -3.22 -12.95
N GLU A 100 13.62 -2.40 -12.46
CA GLU A 100 14.37 -2.64 -11.22
C GLU A 100 14.16 -1.47 -10.26
N THR A 101 14.19 -1.74 -8.96
CA THR A 101 14.20 -0.70 -7.93
C THR A 101 15.57 -0.07 -7.90
N ALA A 102 15.65 1.21 -8.22
CA ALA A 102 16.90 1.96 -8.26
C ALA A 102 17.28 2.55 -6.91
N GLU A 103 16.29 2.96 -6.10
CA GLU A 103 16.54 3.61 -4.83
C GLU A 103 15.34 3.50 -3.87
N HIS A 104 15.68 3.58 -2.59
CA HIS A 104 14.75 3.76 -1.48
C HIS A 104 14.91 5.20 -0.95
N ILE A 105 13.82 5.96 -0.91
CA ILE A 105 13.84 7.37 -0.47
C ILE A 105 12.99 7.57 0.79
N PHE A 106 13.38 8.55 1.60
CA PHE A 106 12.77 8.84 2.92
C PHE A 106 12.83 7.65 3.88
N THR A 107 13.92 6.89 3.86
CA THR A 107 14.11 5.65 4.64
C THR A 107 14.11 5.89 6.14
N GLU A 108 14.46 7.10 6.59
CA GLU A 108 14.33 7.55 7.98
C GLU A 108 12.88 7.58 8.47
N ALA A 109 11.93 7.68 7.54
CA ALA A 109 10.51 7.60 7.79
C ALA A 109 9.93 6.22 7.45
N ALA A 110 10.73 5.16 7.35
CA ALA A 110 10.19 3.80 7.24
C ALA A 110 9.32 3.43 8.46
N GLY A 111 8.49 2.39 8.30
CA GLY A 111 7.77 1.83 9.44
C GLY A 111 8.78 1.18 10.39
N ASP A 112 8.56 1.31 11.69
CA ASP A 112 9.46 0.78 12.73
C ASP A 112 9.55 -0.75 12.75
N TYR A 113 8.66 -1.44 12.06
CA TYR A 113 8.62 -2.90 11.96
C TYR A 113 9.58 -3.51 10.91
N TYR A 114 10.25 -2.72 10.07
CA TYR A 114 11.20 -3.22 9.08
C TYR A 114 12.34 -2.24 8.83
N ARG A 115 13.38 -2.70 8.13
CA ARG A 115 14.40 -1.83 7.55
C ARG A 115 14.30 -1.92 6.04
N PRO A 116 14.40 -0.80 5.30
CA PRO A 116 14.47 -0.84 3.84
C PRO A 116 15.63 -1.71 3.34
N GLU A 117 16.71 -1.81 4.12
CA GLU A 117 17.85 -2.71 3.88
C GLU A 117 18.18 -3.51 5.14
N GLY A 118 18.37 -4.82 4.96
CA GLY A 118 18.77 -5.75 6.03
C GLY A 118 17.65 -6.19 6.96
N GLN A 119 18.02 -6.88 8.04
CA GLN A 119 17.05 -7.51 8.94
C GLN A 119 16.19 -6.47 9.69
N PRO A 120 14.90 -6.78 9.92
CA PRO A 120 14.02 -5.93 10.72
C PRO A 120 14.54 -5.81 12.16
N PRO A 121 14.24 -4.71 12.85
CA PRO A 121 14.59 -4.55 14.26
C PRO A 121 13.90 -5.62 15.13
N PRO A 122 14.42 -5.90 16.34
CA PRO A 122 13.70 -6.71 17.31
C PRO A 122 12.36 -6.04 17.68
N PRO A 123 11.34 -6.81 18.09
CA PRO A 123 10.08 -6.23 18.53
C PRO A 123 10.27 -5.37 19.78
N GLY A 124 9.47 -4.30 19.91
CA GLY A 124 9.45 -3.43 21.07
C GLY A 124 8.40 -3.86 22.09
N ALA A 125 8.43 -3.27 23.29
CA ALA A 125 7.36 -3.43 24.28
C ALA A 125 6.09 -2.64 23.89
N GLY A 126 6.29 -1.54 23.15
CA GLY A 126 5.29 -0.69 22.55
C GLY A 126 4.20 -0.08 23.40
N PRO A 127 3.35 0.76 22.80
CA PRO A 127 2.23 1.35 23.49
C PRO A 127 1.14 0.30 23.70
N GLU A 128 0.49 0.35 24.87
CA GLU A 128 -0.69 -0.48 25.17
C GLU A 128 -1.85 -0.26 24.18
N ARG A 129 -1.87 0.90 23.51
CA ARG A 129 -2.85 1.27 22.49
C ARG A 129 -2.19 1.90 21.27
N LEU A 130 -2.50 1.35 20.11
CA LEU A 130 -2.15 1.91 18.82
C LEU A 130 -3.20 2.95 18.40
N ARG A 131 -2.76 4.00 17.70
CA ARG A 131 -3.64 4.97 17.02
C ARG A 131 -3.44 4.82 15.52
N ALA A 132 -4.55 4.75 14.81
CA ALA A 132 -4.58 4.59 13.36
C ALA A 132 -5.40 5.69 12.72
N SER A 133 -4.94 6.17 11.57
CA SER A 133 -5.70 7.13 10.77
C SER A 133 -5.42 6.99 9.27
N CYS A 134 -6.41 7.37 8.46
CA CYS A 134 -6.17 7.56 7.03
C CYS A 134 -5.33 8.81 6.76
N LEU A 135 -4.81 8.95 5.54
CA LEU A 135 -3.94 10.05 5.15
C LEU A 135 -4.58 11.44 5.31
N CYS A 136 -5.89 11.58 5.07
CA CYS A 136 -6.60 12.85 5.28
C CYS A 136 -7.07 13.08 6.72
N GLY A 137 -6.87 12.11 7.63
CA GLY A 137 -7.27 12.18 9.03
C GLY A 137 -8.78 12.05 9.30
N ALA A 138 -9.61 11.86 8.26
CA ALA A 138 -11.06 11.72 8.43
C ALA A 138 -11.44 10.42 9.15
N LEU A 139 -10.76 9.32 8.83
CA LEU A 139 -10.93 8.03 9.50
C LEU A 139 -9.89 7.89 10.59
N ARG A 140 -10.35 7.63 11.83
CA ARG A 140 -9.50 7.48 13.02
C ARG A 140 -10.06 6.41 13.93
N PHE A 141 -9.19 5.53 14.41
CA PHE A 141 -9.53 4.51 15.39
C PHE A 141 -8.33 4.17 16.27
N THR A 142 -8.61 3.57 17.42
CA THR A 142 -7.59 2.96 18.28
C THR A 142 -7.85 1.47 18.46
N LEU A 143 -6.81 0.72 18.80
CA LEU A 143 -6.85 -0.72 19.04
C LEU A 143 -5.76 -1.11 20.06
N PRO A 144 -5.85 -2.27 20.72
CA PRO A 144 -4.79 -2.78 21.57
C PRO A 144 -3.45 -2.87 20.83
N GLY A 145 -2.37 -2.53 21.52
CA GLY A 145 -1.00 -2.72 21.04
C GLY A 145 -0.22 -3.70 21.93
N PRO A 146 1.04 -4.00 21.58
CA PRO A 146 1.72 -3.62 20.33
C PRO A 146 1.17 -4.37 19.11
N ALA A 147 1.61 -4.01 17.90
CA ALA A 147 1.18 -4.68 16.66
C ALA A 147 1.62 -6.15 16.57
N GLY A 148 2.71 -6.53 17.25
CA GLY A 148 3.22 -7.90 17.23
C GLY A 148 3.84 -8.30 15.88
N GLU A 149 3.55 -9.50 15.40
CA GLU A 149 4.07 -9.97 14.12
C GLU A 149 3.35 -9.30 12.95
N ILE A 150 4.13 -8.71 12.04
CA ILE A 150 3.66 -8.14 10.79
C ILE A 150 4.05 -9.08 9.64
N THR A 151 3.11 -9.34 8.74
CA THR A 151 3.32 -10.17 7.55
C THR A 151 3.26 -9.30 6.30
N ALA A 152 4.24 -9.44 5.42
CA ALA A 152 4.21 -8.82 4.08
C ALA A 152 3.64 -9.81 3.05
N CYS A 153 2.49 -9.48 2.49
CA CYS A 153 1.80 -10.27 1.47
C CYS A 153 2.09 -9.76 0.06
N HIS A 154 2.53 -10.68 -0.81
CA HIS A 154 2.96 -10.40 -2.19
C HIS A 154 2.02 -10.93 -3.27
N CYS A 155 0.84 -11.46 -2.91
CA CYS A 155 -0.12 -11.96 -3.88
C CYS A 155 -0.57 -10.84 -4.85
N ARG A 156 -0.95 -11.19 -6.08
CA ARG A 156 -1.33 -10.17 -7.09
C ARG A 156 -2.39 -9.18 -6.57
N GLN A 157 -3.34 -9.63 -5.75
CA GLN A 157 -4.34 -8.75 -5.14
C GLN A 157 -3.71 -7.68 -4.23
N CYS A 158 -2.90 -8.09 -3.24
CA CYS A 158 -2.26 -7.16 -2.31
C CYS A 158 -1.33 -6.20 -3.03
N ARG A 159 -0.55 -6.70 -4.01
CA ARG A 159 0.32 -5.82 -4.81
C ARG A 159 -0.47 -4.79 -5.60
N THR A 160 -1.54 -5.18 -6.30
CA THR A 160 -2.33 -4.24 -7.10
C THR A 160 -3.10 -3.23 -6.24
N LEU A 161 -3.52 -3.60 -5.02
CA LEU A 161 -4.19 -2.69 -4.10
C LEU A 161 -3.22 -1.68 -3.47
N SER A 162 -2.10 -2.15 -2.97
CA SER A 162 -1.13 -1.34 -2.23
C SER A 162 -0.09 -0.68 -3.14
N GLY A 163 0.00 -1.11 -4.40
CA GLY A 163 0.99 -0.64 -5.37
C GLY A 163 2.38 -1.28 -5.24
N HIS A 164 2.60 -2.13 -4.23
CA HIS A 164 3.83 -2.89 -4.05
C HIS A 164 3.58 -4.26 -3.38
N SER A 165 3.47 -4.28 -2.06
CA SER A 165 3.08 -5.39 -1.18
C SER A 165 2.23 -4.78 -0.06
N ALA A 166 1.42 -5.60 0.62
CA ALA A 166 0.67 -5.17 1.80
C ALA A 166 1.38 -5.67 3.05
N ALA A 167 1.51 -4.84 4.08
CA ALA A 167 2.11 -5.23 5.35
C ALA A 167 1.08 -5.01 6.46
N SER A 168 0.66 -6.10 7.10
CA SER A 168 -0.42 -6.08 8.10
C SER A 168 -0.11 -6.96 9.29
N PHE A 169 -0.77 -6.68 10.41
CA PHE A 169 -0.76 -7.52 11.60
C PHE A 169 -2.19 -7.95 11.94
N ASP A 170 -2.32 -9.13 12.54
CA ASP A 170 -3.62 -9.68 12.91
C ASP A 170 -4.21 -8.91 14.10
N ALA A 171 -5.52 -8.69 14.06
CA ALA A 171 -6.25 -8.01 15.12
C ALA A 171 -7.68 -8.53 15.20
N GLU A 172 -8.32 -8.35 16.35
CA GLU A 172 -9.76 -8.59 16.45
C GLU A 172 -10.53 -7.38 15.92
N GLU A 173 -11.40 -7.56 14.92
CA GLU A 173 -12.23 -6.47 14.36
C GLU A 173 -13.03 -5.75 15.45
N ALA A 174 -13.54 -6.49 16.44
CA ALA A 174 -14.30 -5.98 17.57
C ALA A 174 -13.47 -5.09 18.52
N SER A 175 -12.13 -5.14 18.45
CA SER A 175 -11.24 -4.33 19.29
C SER A 175 -11.05 -2.90 18.76
N LEU A 176 -11.44 -2.63 17.51
CA LEU A 176 -11.32 -1.30 16.90
C LEU A 176 -12.31 -0.32 17.56
N GLN A 177 -11.75 0.67 18.24
CA GLN A 177 -12.49 1.79 18.83
C GLN A 177 -12.45 2.98 17.88
N TRP A 178 -13.52 3.16 17.09
CA TRP A 178 -13.64 4.25 16.14
C TRP A 178 -13.87 5.60 16.84
N GLU A 179 -12.99 6.54 16.57
CA GLU A 179 -13.21 7.96 16.89
C GLU A 179 -14.03 8.62 15.78
N ASP A 180 -13.73 8.28 14.54
CA ASP A 180 -14.49 8.70 13.36
C ASP A 180 -14.40 7.65 12.25
N ARG A 181 -15.56 7.20 11.76
CA ARG A 181 -15.72 6.19 10.70
C ARG A 181 -16.31 6.79 9.41
N GLN A 182 -16.52 8.10 9.35
CA GLN A 182 -17.12 8.75 8.19
C GLN A 182 -16.21 8.64 6.96
N GLY A 183 -16.77 8.08 5.88
CA GLY A 183 -16.04 7.86 4.64
C GLY A 183 -15.24 6.55 4.58
N LEU A 184 -15.49 5.59 5.49
CA LEU A 184 -15.00 4.22 5.32
C LEU A 184 -15.73 3.58 4.14
N ALA A 185 -14.97 3.14 3.16
CA ALA A 185 -15.45 2.32 2.05
C ALA A 185 -14.92 0.90 2.20
N GLU A 186 -15.69 -0.05 1.68
CA GLU A 186 -15.33 -1.46 1.66
C GLU A 186 -15.40 -2.00 0.24
N TYR A 187 -14.47 -2.92 -0.08
CA TYR A 187 -14.47 -3.64 -1.33
C TYR A 187 -14.32 -5.13 -1.08
N ARG A 188 -15.31 -5.90 -1.55
CA ARG A 188 -15.23 -7.37 -1.57
C ARG A 188 -14.50 -7.81 -2.82
N THR A 189 -13.45 -8.58 -2.60
CA THR A 189 -12.61 -9.12 -3.65
C THR A 189 -13.20 -10.41 -4.23
N ALA A 190 -12.72 -10.82 -5.42
CA ALA A 190 -13.15 -12.07 -6.03
C ALA A 190 -12.87 -13.31 -5.16
N GLY A 191 -11.79 -13.27 -4.36
CA GLY A 191 -11.43 -14.33 -3.42
C GLY A 191 -12.24 -14.33 -2.11
N GLY A 192 -13.30 -13.52 -2.01
CA GLY A 192 -14.19 -13.50 -0.84
C GLY A 192 -13.76 -12.52 0.27
N GLY A 193 -12.47 -12.17 0.34
CA GLY A 193 -11.96 -11.19 1.31
C GLY A 193 -12.54 -9.78 1.10
N VAL A 194 -12.57 -8.98 2.16
CA VAL A 194 -13.08 -7.60 2.19
C VAL A 194 -11.96 -6.69 2.68
N ARG A 195 -11.70 -5.59 1.98
CA ARG A 195 -10.80 -4.54 2.50
C ARG A 195 -11.57 -3.31 2.92
N GLY A 196 -11.07 -2.62 3.94
CA GLY A 196 -11.50 -1.29 4.34
C GLY A 196 -10.49 -0.22 3.94
N PHE A 197 -10.99 0.88 3.40
CA PHE A 197 -10.17 2.01 2.96
C PHE A 197 -10.92 3.34 3.06
N CYS A 198 -10.18 4.45 3.02
CA CYS A 198 -10.78 5.77 2.99
C CYS A 198 -11.32 6.13 1.60
N ALA A 199 -12.60 6.46 1.49
CA ALA A 199 -13.20 6.93 0.24
C ALA A 199 -12.67 8.30 -0.22
N GLY A 200 -12.16 9.12 0.71
CA GLY A 200 -11.67 10.48 0.44
C GLY A 200 -10.21 10.53 -0.02
N CYS A 201 -9.33 9.74 0.59
CA CYS A 201 -7.89 9.76 0.27
C CYS A 201 -7.34 8.44 -0.28
N GLY A 202 -8.08 7.33 -0.22
CA GLY A 202 -7.66 6.04 -0.74
C GLY A 202 -6.85 5.16 0.21
N SER A 203 -6.47 5.67 1.39
CA SER A 203 -5.70 4.93 2.40
C SER A 203 -6.25 3.54 2.70
N SER A 204 -5.41 2.51 2.56
CA SER A 204 -5.63 1.17 3.11
C SER A 204 -5.68 1.21 4.64
N LEU A 205 -6.67 0.57 5.26
CA LEU A 205 -6.80 0.53 6.73
C LEU A 205 -6.77 -0.89 7.30
N TRP A 206 -7.52 -1.82 6.70
CA TRP A 206 -7.63 -3.18 7.18
C TRP A 206 -8.08 -4.13 6.08
N PHE A 207 -7.87 -5.42 6.33
CA PHE A 207 -8.35 -6.51 5.49
C PHE A 207 -9.04 -7.57 6.36
N ARG A 208 -10.10 -8.17 5.80
CA ARG A 208 -10.78 -9.32 6.36
C ARG A 208 -10.76 -10.45 5.33
N ALA A 209 -10.08 -11.54 5.63
CA ALA A 209 -10.03 -12.71 4.79
C ALA A 209 -11.40 -13.40 4.68
N ALA A 210 -11.53 -14.33 3.74
CA ALA A 210 -12.80 -15.03 3.48
C ALA A 210 -13.24 -15.93 4.65
N ASP A 211 -12.29 -16.43 5.44
CA ASP A 211 -12.51 -17.21 6.66
C ASP A 211 -12.83 -16.35 7.89
N GLY A 212 -12.78 -15.02 7.75
CA GLY A 212 -13.05 -14.06 8.82
C GLY A 212 -11.81 -13.56 9.57
N ALA A 213 -10.60 -14.06 9.27
CA ALA A 213 -9.38 -13.49 9.85
C ALA A 213 -9.27 -11.99 9.50
N PHE A 214 -8.95 -11.16 10.48
CA PHE A 214 -8.92 -9.71 10.34
C PHE A 214 -7.53 -9.17 10.64
N SER A 215 -7.05 -8.27 9.78
CA SER A 215 -5.74 -7.64 9.91
C SER A 215 -5.82 -6.14 9.67
N VAL A 216 -4.94 -5.41 10.35
CA VAL A 216 -4.80 -3.95 10.21
C VAL A 216 -3.53 -3.64 9.42
N GLU A 217 -3.64 -2.73 8.46
CA GLU A 217 -2.53 -2.29 7.63
C GLU A 217 -1.54 -1.49 8.47
N ALA A 218 -0.29 -1.96 8.58
CA ALA A 218 0.70 -1.38 9.47
C ALA A 218 1.01 0.09 9.12
N GLY A 219 0.88 0.46 7.84
CA GLY A 219 1.09 1.82 7.35
C GLY A 219 0.05 2.85 7.80
N CYS A 220 -1.12 2.43 8.32
CA CYS A 220 -2.13 3.37 8.82
C CYS A 220 -1.88 3.83 10.27
N ILE A 221 -0.97 3.18 10.99
CA ILE A 221 -0.61 3.53 12.37
C ILE A 221 0.15 4.88 12.40
N ASP A 222 -0.27 5.77 13.31
CA ASP A 222 0.25 7.14 13.45
C ASP A 222 1.60 7.23 14.18
N GLY A 223 1.85 6.29 15.08
CA GLY A 223 3.03 6.23 15.94
C GLY A 223 3.84 4.95 15.71
N PRO A 224 4.69 4.56 16.68
CA PRO A 224 5.37 3.28 16.63
C PRO A 224 4.33 2.15 16.66
N THR A 225 4.55 1.15 15.83
CA THR A 225 3.79 -0.10 15.86
C THR A 225 4.34 -1.02 16.93
N ASP A 226 5.65 -0.90 17.22
CA ASP A 226 6.46 -1.83 18.02
C ASP A 226 6.31 -3.30 17.59
N GLY A 227 5.84 -3.50 16.37
CA GLY A 227 5.77 -4.79 15.72
C GLY A 227 7.09 -5.14 15.04
N ARG A 228 7.11 -6.30 14.41
CA ARG A 228 8.24 -6.77 13.63
C ARG A 228 7.74 -7.48 12.38
N LEU A 229 8.28 -7.11 11.22
CA LEU A 229 8.11 -7.87 10.00
C LEU A 229 8.69 -9.27 10.23
N ALA A 230 7.83 -10.28 10.23
CA ALA A 230 8.18 -11.63 10.64
C ALA A 230 8.44 -12.55 9.44
N ARG A 231 7.75 -12.31 8.31
CA ARG A 231 7.79 -13.15 7.12
C ARG A 231 7.22 -12.46 5.89
N HIS A 232 7.53 -13.03 4.73
CA HIS A 232 6.89 -12.77 3.46
C HIS A 232 6.06 -13.98 3.01
N ILE A 233 4.83 -13.73 2.58
CA ILE A 233 3.93 -14.77 2.04
C ILE A 233 3.55 -14.45 0.59
N HIS A 234 3.14 -15.48 -0.15
CA HIS A 234 2.85 -15.42 -1.58
C HIS A 234 4.02 -14.89 -2.44
N VAL A 235 5.27 -15.23 -2.08
CA VAL A 235 6.45 -14.66 -2.75
C VAL A 235 6.62 -15.11 -4.20
N ALA A 236 5.96 -16.21 -4.61
CA ALA A 236 5.91 -16.63 -6.01
C ALA A 236 5.27 -15.56 -6.91
N ASP A 237 4.35 -14.79 -6.34
CA ASP A 237 3.67 -13.68 -6.99
C ASP A 237 4.41 -12.35 -6.84
N LYS A 238 5.59 -12.26 -6.21
CA LYS A 238 6.22 -10.96 -5.92
C LYS A 238 6.56 -10.14 -7.18
N GLY A 239 6.79 -8.84 -6.99
CA GLY A 239 7.30 -7.96 -8.06
C GLY A 239 8.68 -8.42 -8.56
N GLY A 240 8.87 -8.47 -9.89
CA GLY A 240 10.18 -8.72 -10.49
C GLY A 240 11.21 -7.62 -10.22
N TYR A 241 10.74 -6.44 -9.78
CA TYR A 241 11.54 -5.23 -9.62
C TYR A 241 12.28 -5.08 -8.28
N HIS A 242 12.22 -6.06 -7.37
CA HIS A 242 12.93 -6.00 -6.09
C HIS A 242 13.33 -7.39 -5.58
N ALA A 243 14.38 -7.45 -4.77
CA ALA A 243 14.78 -8.63 -4.01
C ALA A 243 14.15 -8.62 -2.61
N LEU A 244 14.06 -9.80 -2.00
CA LEU A 244 13.73 -9.97 -0.58
C LEU A 244 15.00 -10.49 0.10
N ASP A 245 15.83 -9.57 0.60
CA ASP A 245 17.17 -9.82 1.13
C ASP A 245 17.30 -9.50 2.64
N ASP A 246 16.17 -9.30 3.31
CA ASP A 246 16.09 -9.06 4.75
C ASP A 246 16.30 -10.32 5.61
N GLY A 247 16.49 -11.48 4.98
CA GLY A 247 16.74 -12.76 5.64
C GLY A 247 15.52 -13.35 6.35
N LEU A 248 14.31 -12.82 6.11
CA LEU A 248 13.08 -13.36 6.69
C LEU A 248 12.58 -14.61 5.94
N PRO A 249 11.78 -15.47 6.59
CA PRO A 249 11.08 -16.56 5.94
C PRO A 249 10.28 -16.07 4.72
N GLN A 250 10.42 -16.79 3.61
CA GLN A 250 9.71 -16.52 2.36
C GLN A 250 8.88 -17.74 1.97
N VAL A 251 7.55 -17.57 1.99
CA VAL A 251 6.57 -18.63 1.71
C VAL A 251 5.96 -18.40 0.33
N ALA A 252 6.02 -19.42 -0.54
CA ALA A 252 5.59 -19.30 -1.93
C ALA A 252 4.07 -19.14 -2.08
N GLU A 253 3.29 -19.92 -1.32
CA GLU A 253 1.82 -19.95 -1.30
C GLU A 253 1.39 -20.32 0.14
N ASP A 254 0.31 -19.71 0.66
CA ASP A 254 -0.31 -19.96 1.96
C ASP A 254 -1.80 -20.27 1.75
#